data_AF-A0A354YXL9-F1
#
_entry.id   AF-A0A354YXL9-F1
#
_cell.length_a   1.000
_cell.length_b   1.000
_cell.length_c   1.000
_cell.angle_alpha   90.00
_cell.angle_beta   90.00
_cell.angle_gamma   90.00
#
_symmetry.space_group_name_H-M   'P 1'
#
loop_
_entity.id
_entity.type
_entity.pdbx_description
1 polymer ?
#
loop_
_entity_poly.entity_id
_entity_poly.type
_entity_poly.pdbx_seq_one_letter_code
_entity_poly.pdbx_strand_id
1 'polypeptide(L)'
;TDNRNRTASEIRHLFSKNNGNLGESGCVAWMFKRVGLISIKKDKLNLDEEEFMLMVLEAGAEDVREEDEEYEVLTLPESFMQVKEAMEEENLPIEEADIVMLPENTVDITDVDMAGKNIK
;
A
#
# COMPACT_ATOMS: atom_id res chain seq x y z
N THR A 1 -7.47 18.90 -4.30
CA THR A 1 -7.02 20.30 -4.13
C THR A 1 -7.77 21.19 -5.11
N ASP A 2 -8.09 22.41 -4.71
CA ASP A 2 -8.73 23.46 -5.51
C ASP A 2 -7.74 24.45 -6.13
N ASN A 3 -6.48 24.45 -5.67
CA ASN A 3 -5.42 25.33 -6.17
C ASN A 3 -4.07 24.61 -6.23
N ARG A 4 -3.70 24.17 -7.44
CA ARG A 4 -2.45 23.42 -7.69
C ARG A 4 -1.19 24.22 -7.36
N ASN A 5 -1.18 25.54 -7.61
CA ASN A 5 -0.01 26.39 -7.37
C ASN A 5 0.26 26.56 -5.87
N ARG A 6 -0.81 26.73 -5.08
CA ARG A 6 -0.74 26.77 -3.62
C ARG A 6 -0.23 25.44 -3.08
N THR A 7 -0.84 24.33 -3.47
CA THR A 7 -0.41 22.98 -3.03
C THR A 7 1.05 22.70 -3.41
N ALA A 8 1.48 22.99 -4.64
CA ALA A 8 2.86 22.76 -5.05
C ALA A 8 3.87 23.57 -4.23
N SER A 9 3.53 24.80 -3.86
CA SER A 9 4.38 25.66 -3.04
C SER A 9 4.44 25.18 -1.59
N GLU A 10 3.31 24.79 -1.01
CA GLU A 10 3.21 24.21 0.34
C GLU A 10 4.00 22.89 0.44
N ILE A 11 3.84 21.99 -0.52
CA ILE A 11 4.59 20.71 -0.56
C ILE A 11 6.09 20.97 -0.69
N ARG A 12 6.51 21.84 -1.61
CA ARG A 12 7.94 22.18 -1.76
C ARG A 12 8.52 22.75 -0.45
N HIS A 13 7.77 23.63 0.22
CA HIS A 13 8.19 24.18 1.51
C HIS A 13 8.34 23.10 2.59
N LEU A 14 7.40 22.15 2.66
CA LEU A 14 7.45 21.03 3.61
C LEU A 14 8.71 20.17 3.41
N PHE A 15 9.01 19.79 2.16
CA PHE A 15 10.24 19.05 1.84
C PHE A 15 11.49 19.83 2.27
N SER A 16 11.61 21.10 1.88
CA SER A 16 12.80 21.91 2.21
C SER A 16 13.00 22.12 3.71
N LYS A 17 11.93 22.24 4.49
CA LYS A 17 12.00 22.38 5.95
C LYS A 17 12.61 21.15 6.64
N ASN A 18 12.40 19.97 6.08
CA ASN A 18 12.90 18.69 6.60
C ASN A 18 14.17 18.21 5.86
N ASN A 19 14.94 19.12 5.24
CA ASN A 19 16.14 18.81 4.46
C ASN A 19 15.92 17.89 3.24
N GLY A 20 14.68 17.76 2.75
CA GLY A 20 14.34 17.07 1.52
C GLY A 20 14.22 18.02 0.32
N ASN A 21 13.97 17.45 -0.86
CA ASN A 21 13.71 18.21 -2.08
C ASN A 21 12.56 17.58 -2.89
N LEU A 22 11.65 18.42 -3.38
CA LEU A 22 10.60 17.98 -4.31
C LEU A 22 11.22 17.84 -5.70
N GLY A 23 11.36 16.60 -6.17
CA GLY A 23 11.88 16.29 -7.49
C GLY A 23 10.92 16.65 -8.64
N GLU A 24 11.40 16.46 -9.87
CA GLU A 24 10.56 16.58 -11.06
C GLU A 24 9.56 15.43 -11.17
N SER A 25 8.46 15.65 -11.91
CA SER A 25 7.46 14.62 -12.17
C SER A 25 8.11 13.36 -12.74
N GLY A 26 7.95 12.23 -12.04
CA GLY A 26 8.43 10.92 -12.48
C GLY A 26 9.82 10.51 -11.97
N CYS A 27 10.56 11.37 -11.25
CA CYS A 27 11.95 11.07 -10.85
C CYS A 27 12.10 9.79 -10.01
N VAL A 28 11.09 9.45 -9.22
CA VAL A 28 11.03 8.23 -8.40
C VAL A 28 9.81 7.37 -8.71
N ALA A 29 8.94 7.76 -9.65
CA ALA A 29 7.68 7.07 -9.90
C ALA A 29 7.89 5.61 -10.35
N TRP A 30 9.00 5.35 -11.05
CA TRP A 30 9.39 4.02 -11.51
C TRP A 30 9.83 3.08 -10.37
N MET A 31 10.11 3.61 -9.18
CA MET A 31 10.48 2.80 -8.00
C MET A 31 9.26 2.21 -7.27
N PHE A 32 8.05 2.51 -7.75
CA PHE A 32 6.80 2.07 -7.14
C PHE A 32 5.91 1.38 -8.18
N LYS A 33 5.23 0.33 -7.76
CA LYS A 33 4.18 -0.33 -8.53
C LYS A 33 2.81 0.13 -8.03
N ARG A 34 1.92 0.44 -8.97
CA ARG A 34 0.51 0.70 -8.65
C ARG A 34 -0.20 -0.64 -8.54
N VAL A 35 -0.63 -1.01 -7.33
CA VAL A 35 -1.25 -2.30 -7.03
C VAL A 35 -2.54 -2.09 -6.24
N GLY A 36 -3.47 -3.04 -6.33
CA GLY A 36 -4.52 -3.16 -5.31
C GLY A 36 -3.93 -3.81 -4.07
N LEU A 37 -4.30 -3.30 -2.90
CA LEU A 37 -3.95 -3.86 -1.60
C LEU A 37 -5.24 -4.04 -0.81
N ILE A 38 -5.48 -5.26 -0.33
CA ILE A 38 -6.61 -5.60 0.53
C ILE A 38 -6.06 -6.27 1.79
N SER A 39 -6.30 -5.72 2.97
CA SER A 39 -5.80 -6.27 4.23
C SER A 39 -6.90 -6.92 5.07
N ILE A 40 -6.52 -7.98 5.77
CA ILE A 40 -7.37 -8.69 6.74
C ILE A 40 -6.56 -9.10 7.96
N LYS A 41 -7.09 -8.87 9.16
CA LYS A 41 -6.42 -9.31 10.38
C LYS A 41 -6.44 -10.83 10.50
N LYS A 42 -5.31 -11.40 10.89
CA LYS A 42 -5.17 -12.86 11.07
C LYS A 42 -6.15 -13.41 12.11
N ASP A 43 -6.41 -12.66 13.18
CA ASP A 43 -7.33 -13.06 14.25
C ASP A 43 -8.82 -13.04 13.84
N LYS A 44 -9.12 -12.41 12.71
CA LYS A 44 -10.46 -12.34 12.13
C LYS A 44 -10.64 -13.22 10.90
N LEU A 45 -9.58 -13.91 10.46
CA LEU A 45 -9.68 -14.88 9.38
C LEU A 45 -10.50 -16.09 9.86
N ASN A 46 -11.62 -16.34 9.19
CA ASN A 46 -12.53 -17.47 9.46
C ASN A 46 -12.21 -18.72 8.62
N LEU A 47 -11.34 -18.58 7.61
CA LEU A 47 -10.80 -19.67 6.80
C LEU A 47 -9.47 -20.15 7.36
N ASP A 48 -9.06 -21.37 7.02
CA ASP A 48 -7.67 -21.73 7.21
C ASP A 48 -6.76 -20.96 6.24
N GLU A 49 -5.48 -20.86 6.58
CA GLU A 49 -4.51 -20.05 5.83
C GLU A 49 -4.32 -20.54 4.39
N GLU A 50 -4.26 -21.86 4.18
CA GLU A 50 -4.07 -22.45 2.86
C GLU A 50 -5.30 -22.23 1.98
N GLU A 51 -6.50 -22.40 2.53
CA GLU A 51 -7.78 -22.14 1.87
C GLU A 51 -7.94 -20.66 1.51
N PHE A 52 -7.60 -19.75 2.43
CA PHE A 52 -7.62 -18.32 2.18
C PHE A 52 -6.69 -17.93 1.02
N MET A 53 -5.43 -18.36 1.07
CA MET A 53 -4.45 -18.07 0.02
C MET A 53 -4.90 -18.61 -1.34
N LEU A 54 -5.41 -19.85 -1.38
CA LEU A 54 -5.90 -20.44 -2.61
C LEU A 54 -7.08 -19.66 -3.18
N MET A 55 -8.06 -19.30 -2.34
CA MET A 55 -9.26 -18.57 -2.74
C MET A 55 -8.91 -17.21 -3.37
N VAL A 56 -8.05 -16.41 -2.72
CA VAL A 56 -7.71 -15.08 -3.25
C VAL A 56 -6.88 -15.14 -4.52
N LEU A 57 -6.00 -16.15 -4.66
CA LEU A 57 -5.24 -16.39 -5.88
C LEU A 57 -6.17 -16.81 -7.04
N GLU A 58 -7.14 -17.69 -6.78
CA GLU A 58 -8.17 -18.06 -7.78
C GLU A 58 -9.06 -16.88 -8.17
N ALA A 59 -9.31 -15.95 -7.25
CA ALA A 59 -10.04 -14.72 -7.51
C ALA A 59 -9.25 -13.69 -8.35
N GLY A 60 -7.94 -13.87 -8.54
CA GLY A 60 -7.08 -13.01 -9.34
C GLY A 60 -6.12 -12.13 -8.55
N ALA A 61 -5.80 -12.49 -7.30
CA ALA A 61 -4.68 -11.92 -6.58
C ALA A 61 -3.34 -12.32 -7.24
N GLU A 62 -2.39 -11.40 -7.21
CA GLU A 62 -1.02 -11.63 -7.71
C GLU A 62 -0.13 -12.22 -6.63
N ASP A 63 -0.36 -11.84 -5.37
CA ASP A 63 0.46 -12.24 -4.23
C ASP A 63 -0.33 -12.10 -2.92
N VAL A 64 0.08 -12.85 -1.89
CA VAL A 64 -0.42 -12.70 -0.52
C VAL A 64 0.78 -12.57 0.39
N ARG A 65 0.88 -11.45 1.10
CA ARG A 65 1.94 -11.20 2.06
C ARG A 65 1.44 -11.45 3.46
N GLU A 66 2.26 -12.15 4.21
CA GLU A 66 2.05 -12.35 5.64
C GLU A 66 2.82 -11.26 6.40
N GLU A 67 2.09 -10.36 7.03
CA GLU A 67 2.64 -9.38 7.98
C GLU A 67 2.40 -9.87 9.42
N ASP A 68 2.89 -9.17 10.44
CA ASP A 68 2.82 -9.68 11.84
C ASP A 68 1.37 -9.94 12.31
N GLU A 69 0.44 -9.02 12.07
CA GLU A 69 -0.95 -9.08 12.56
C GLU A 69 -2.00 -9.26 11.47
N GLU A 70 -1.62 -9.17 10.19
CA GLU A 70 -2.54 -9.18 9.06
C GLU A 70 -1.97 -9.92 7.84
N TYR A 71 -2.86 -10.27 6.92
CA TYR A 71 -2.51 -10.66 5.56
C TYR A 71 -2.79 -9.50 4.62
N GLU A 72 -1.86 -9.22 3.71
CA GLU A 72 -2.07 -8.28 2.61
C GLU A 72 -2.22 -9.05 1.30
N VAL A 73 -3.39 -8.96 0.69
CA VAL A 73 -3.66 -9.50 -0.65
C VAL A 73 -3.32 -8.43 -1.67
N LEU A 74 -2.36 -8.71 -2.53
CA LEU A 74 -1.92 -7.82 -3.59
C LEU A 74 -2.52 -8.22 -4.92
N THR A 75 -2.99 -7.23 -5.67
CA THR A 75 -3.64 -7.46 -6.97
C THR A 75 -3.11 -6.47 -8.01
N LEU A 76 -3.32 -6.78 -9.28
CA LEU A 76 -3.33 -5.74 -10.30
C LEU A 76 -4.50 -4.77 -10.05
N PRO A 77 -4.39 -3.46 -10.35
CA PRO A 77 -5.48 -2.51 -10.15
C PRO A 77 -6.77 -2.87 -10.89
N GLU A 78 -6.65 -3.54 -12.04
CA GLU A 78 -7.77 -4.06 -12.83
C GLU A 78 -8.49 -5.24 -12.17
N SER A 79 -7.77 -6.10 -11.44
CA SER A 79 -8.32 -7.27 -10.74
C SER A 79 -8.81 -6.94 -9.33
N PHE A 80 -8.47 -5.76 -8.80
CA PHE A 80 -8.75 -5.36 -7.42
C PHE A 80 -10.22 -5.53 -7.03
N MET A 81 -11.15 -5.07 -7.87
CA MET A 81 -12.57 -5.13 -7.54
C MET A 81 -13.07 -6.58 -7.51
N GLN A 82 -12.59 -7.43 -8.42
CA GLN A 82 -12.96 -8.84 -8.48
C GLN A 82 -12.50 -9.59 -7.23
N VAL A 83 -11.24 -9.41 -6.81
CA VAL A 83 -10.69 -10.06 -5.61
C VAL A 83 -11.41 -9.56 -4.36
N LYS A 84 -11.67 -8.25 -4.27
CA LYS A 84 -12.43 -7.66 -3.18
C LYS A 84 -13.83 -8.26 -3.06
N GLU A 85 -14.56 -8.36 -4.17
CA GLU A 85 -15.90 -8.95 -4.19
C GLU A 85 -15.87 -10.43 -3.76
N ALA A 86 -14.91 -11.22 -4.24
CA ALA A 86 -14.75 -12.61 -3.82
C ALA A 86 -14.50 -12.74 -2.30
N MET A 87 -13.69 -11.86 -1.73
CA MET A 87 -13.46 -11.83 -0.28
C MET A 87 -14.72 -11.44 0.50
N GLU A 88 -15.51 -10.49 -0.02
CA GLU A 88 -16.78 -10.06 0.59
C GLU A 88 -17.85 -11.17 0.53
N GLU A 89 -17.89 -11.98 -0.55
CA GLU A 89 -18.81 -13.13 -0.67
C GLU A 89 -18.55 -14.19 0.39
N GLU A 90 -17.28 -14.43 0.73
CA GLU A 90 -16.86 -15.30 1.85
C GLU A 90 -17.03 -14.66 3.23
N ASN A 91 -17.62 -13.46 3.29
CA ASN A 91 -17.86 -12.67 4.50
C ASN A 91 -16.56 -12.35 5.27
N LEU A 92 -15.45 -12.17 4.55
CA LEU A 92 -14.17 -11.82 5.15
C LEU A 92 -14.17 -10.36 5.64
N PRO A 93 -13.76 -10.10 6.89
CA PRO A 93 -13.72 -8.74 7.44
C PRO A 93 -12.50 -7.98 6.94
N ILE A 94 -12.63 -7.38 5.76
CA ILE A 94 -11.64 -6.49 5.16
C ILE A 94 -11.42 -5.27 6.05
N GLU A 95 -10.16 -5.00 6.40
CA GLU A 95 -9.76 -3.80 7.17
C GLU A 95 -9.44 -2.64 6.24
N GLU A 96 -8.62 -2.88 5.22
CA GLU A 96 -8.25 -1.89 4.20
C GLU A 96 -8.45 -2.47 2.80
N ALA A 97 -8.87 -1.63 1.85
CA ALA A 97 -8.95 -1.98 0.44
C ALA A 97 -8.79 -0.72 -0.41
N ASP A 98 -7.60 -0.52 -0.97
CA ASP A 98 -7.31 0.64 -1.83
C ASP A 98 -6.29 0.30 -2.92
N ILE A 99 -6.18 1.19 -3.91
CA ILE A 99 -5.11 1.16 -4.91
C ILE A 99 -3.94 2.01 -4.41
N VAL A 100 -2.84 1.35 -4.08
CA VAL A 100 -1.67 1.97 -3.47
C VAL A 100 -0.47 1.99 -4.42
N MET A 101 0.54 2.81 -4.07
CA MET A 101 1.85 2.79 -4.71
C MET A 101 2.82 2.01 -3.81
N LEU A 102 3.03 0.73 -4.13
CA LEU A 102 3.90 -0.16 -3.38
C LEU A 102 5.37 0.02 -3.80
N PRO A 103 6.30 0.31 -2.89
CA PRO A 103 7.72 0.44 -3.24
C PRO A 103 8.29 -0.90 -3.70
N GLU A 104 9.09 -0.89 -4.77
CA GLU A 104 9.82 -2.08 -5.22
C GLU A 104 11.04 -2.38 -4.35
N ASN A 105 11.61 -1.35 -3.71
CA ASN A 105 12.77 -1.47 -2.84
C ASN A 105 12.61 -0.53 -1.64
N THR A 106 13.12 -0.95 -0.50
CA THR A 106 13.17 -0.15 0.73
C THR A 106 14.60 0.32 1.00
N VAL A 107 14.73 1.38 1.80
CA VAL A 107 16.02 1.89 2.28
C VAL A 107 15.98 1.90 3.80
N ASP A 108 16.86 1.13 4.42
CA ASP A 108 16.96 1.07 5.88
C ASP A 108 17.50 2.38 6.45
N ILE A 109 16.77 2.93 7.42
CA ILE A 109 17.18 4.13 8.17
C ILE A 109 17.48 3.72 9.59
N THR A 110 18.76 3.60 9.92
CA THR A 110 19.24 3.20 11.26
C THR A 110 19.48 4.39 12.20
N ASP A 111 19.62 5.60 11.64
CA ASP A 111 19.79 6.83 12.40
C ASP A 111 18.43 7.35 12.88
N VAL A 112 18.24 7.41 14.20
CA VAL A 112 16.96 7.79 14.83
C VAL A 112 16.58 9.24 14.52
N ASP A 113 17.56 10.14 14.42
CA ASP A 113 17.29 11.55 14.09
C ASP A 113 16.83 11.67 12.63
N MET A 114 17.43 10.89 11.73
CA MET A 114 17.01 10.79 10.34
C MET A 114 15.61 10.16 10.21
N ALA A 115 15.33 9.09 10.93
CA ALA A 115 14.00 8.47 10.96
C ALA A 115 12.95 9.48 11.46
N GLY A 116 13.26 10.21 12.53
CA GLY A 116 12.40 11.25 13.11
C GLY A 116 12.12 12.43 12.16
N LYS A 117 12.99 12.69 11.18
CA LYS A 117 12.74 13.68 10.11
C LYS A 117 11.88 13.14 8.98
N ASN A 118 11.91 11.84 8.69
CA ASN A 118 11.13 11.24 7.61
C ASN A 118 9.67 10.98 8.01
N ILE A 119 9.39 10.77 9.30
CA ILE A 119 8.03 10.55 9.82
C ILE A 119 7.22 11.86 9.95
N LYS A 120 7.89 13.02 10.01
CA LYS A 120 7.27 14.34 10.28
C LYS A 120 6.97 15.15 9.03
#